data_AF-A0A7J4BBV8-F1
#
_entry.id   AF-A0A7J4BBV8-F1
#
_cell.length_a   1.000
_cell.length_b   1.000
_cell.length_c   1.000
_cell.angle_alpha   90.00
_cell.angle_beta   90.00
_cell.angle_gamma   90.00
#
_symmetry.space_group_name_H-M   'P 1'
#
loop_
_entity.id
_entity.type
_entity.pdbx_description
1 polymer ?
#
loop_
_entity_poly.entity_id
_entity_poly.type
_entity_poly.pdbx_seq_one_letter_code
_entity_poly.pdbx_strand_id
1 'polypeptide(L)'
;MLVCFHRLGVRRIRNILKELQGIYLRSDELSEEFEKVLVRTSRDAFVVFVGNFLSTLFLAVSAIIVARLLQPENYGIYSVSLLVSSVLLLFTDFGIDSALVKYVSKFNALRKEEIVKEVVFKGLVLKLFVVSVVSVVNYLFAFELSTTLAERPELAYYVSLTSILTFSTALMNSFLAIMTALGRMKLRSFVMIMQSLTKLLLSPLLVLLGFGVLGALLGHIASYVVSCV
;
A
#
# COMPACT_ATOMS: atom_id res chain seq x y z
N MET A 1 6.50 13.83 76.02
CA MET A 1 7.39 13.78 74.83
C MET A 1 7.17 12.54 73.94
N LEU A 2 6.81 11.36 74.49
CA LEU A 2 6.59 10.12 73.72
C LEU A 2 5.38 10.12 72.74
N VAL A 3 4.34 10.92 72.99
CA VAL A 3 3.15 10.97 72.11
C VAL A 3 3.42 11.70 70.77
N CYS A 4 4.46 12.54 70.71
CA CYS A 4 4.81 13.29 69.49
C CYS A 4 5.55 12.42 68.47
N PHE A 5 6.39 11.48 68.92
CA PHE A 5 7.13 10.55 68.07
C PHE A 5 6.21 9.51 67.39
N HIS A 6 5.17 9.05 68.08
CA HIS A 6 4.21 8.10 67.52
C HIS A 6 3.37 8.71 66.38
N ARG A 7 2.99 10.00 66.48
CA ARG A 7 2.26 10.71 65.41
C ARG A 7 3.10 10.98 64.16
N LEU A 8 4.43 11.10 64.29
CA LEU A 8 5.35 11.31 63.16
C LEU A 8 5.52 10.04 62.32
N GLY A 9 5.61 8.87 62.94
CA GLY A 9 5.68 7.58 62.24
C GLY A 9 4.42 7.27 61.42
N VAL A 10 3.24 7.51 62.00
CA VAL A 10 1.95 7.25 61.33
C VAL A 10 1.72 8.18 60.13
N ARG A 11 2.13 9.45 60.22
CA ARG A 11 2.08 10.38 59.08
C ARG A 11 3.03 9.96 57.94
N ARG A 12 4.23 9.48 58.28
CA ARG A 12 5.22 9.03 57.30
C ARG A 12 4.77 7.76 56.57
N ILE A 13 4.21 6.80 57.32
CA ILE A 13 3.62 5.57 56.76
C ILE A 13 2.43 5.88 55.86
N ARG A 14 1.56 6.83 56.25
CA ARG A 14 0.43 7.27 55.42
C ARG A 14 0.86 7.92 54.11
N ASN A 15 1.96 8.68 54.11
CA ASN A 15 2.51 9.25 52.88
C ASN A 15 3.11 8.17 51.96
N ILE A 16 3.84 7.20 52.51
CA ILE A 16 4.40 6.08 51.74
C ILE A 16 3.28 5.23 51.11
N LEU A 17 2.20 4.95 51.86
CA LEU A 17 1.03 4.25 51.33
C LEU A 17 0.37 5.01 50.17
N LYS A 18 0.26 6.34 50.26
CA LYS A 18 -0.26 7.16 49.16
C LYS A 18 0.62 7.13 47.91
N GLU A 19 1.94 7.16 48.06
CA GLU A 19 2.88 7.04 46.93
C GLU A 19 2.80 5.67 46.27
N LEU A 20 2.75 4.58 47.06
CA LEU A 20 2.58 3.22 46.55
C LEU A 20 1.24 3.04 45.83
N GLN A 21 0.16 3.62 46.35
CA GLN A 21 -1.15 3.61 45.69
C GLN A 21 -1.12 4.34 44.35
N GLY A 22 -0.41 5.47 44.26
CA GLY A 22 -0.22 6.22 43.02
C GLY A 22 0.60 5.46 41.98
N ILE A 23 1.64 4.74 42.40
CA ILE A 23 2.45 3.88 41.51
C ILE A 23 1.62 2.70 41.01
N TYR A 24 0.83 2.07 41.88
CA TYR A 24 -0.04 0.95 41.53
C TYR A 24 -1.14 1.38 40.52
N LEU A 25 -1.82 2.50 40.78
CA LEU A 25 -2.80 3.08 39.86
C LEU A 25 -2.20 3.44 38.50
N ARG A 26 -0.98 3.99 38.46
CA ARG A 26 -0.30 4.31 37.20
C ARG A 26 0.16 3.06 36.44
N SER A 27 0.51 1.99 37.15
CA SER A 27 0.81 0.68 36.55
C SER A 27 -0.43 0.06 35.91
N ASP A 28 -1.60 0.18 36.56
CA ASP A 28 -2.88 -0.31 36.03
C ASP A 28 -3.37 0.55 34.84
N GLU A 29 -3.25 1.88 34.88
CA GLU A 29 -3.57 2.73 33.71
C GLU A 29 -2.68 2.40 32.51
N LEU A 30 -1.38 2.17 32.73
CA LEU A 30 -0.44 1.82 31.67
C LEU A 30 -0.74 0.45 31.06
N SER A 31 -1.11 -0.53 31.89
CA SER A 31 -1.47 -1.87 31.41
C SER A 31 -2.76 -1.84 30.58
N GLU A 32 -3.77 -1.09 31.02
CA GLU A 32 -5.00 -0.87 30.25
C GLU A 32 -4.76 -0.16 28.91
N GLU A 33 -3.94 0.91 28.88
CA GLU A 33 -3.61 1.59 27.63
C GLU A 33 -2.86 0.65 26.68
N PHE A 34 -1.90 -0.13 27.21
CA PHE A 34 -1.13 -1.08 26.42
C PHE A 34 -2.04 -2.18 25.83
N GLU A 35 -2.97 -2.73 26.61
CA GLU A 35 -3.93 -3.72 26.14
C GLU A 35 -4.85 -3.13 25.05
N LYS A 36 -5.35 -1.91 25.23
CA LYS A 36 -6.16 -1.21 24.21
C LYS A 36 -5.38 -1.01 22.90
N VAL A 37 -4.10 -0.66 22.99
CA VAL A 37 -3.21 -0.50 21.81
C VAL A 37 -2.96 -1.85 21.13
N LEU A 38 -2.71 -2.91 21.91
CA LEU A 38 -2.50 -4.27 21.38
C LEU A 38 -3.75 -4.78 20.63
N VAL A 39 -4.93 -4.64 21.22
CA VAL A 39 -6.20 -5.10 20.61
C VAL A 39 -6.51 -4.32 19.33
N ARG A 40 -6.25 -3.00 19.28
CA ARG A 40 -6.41 -2.22 18.04
C ARG A 40 -5.43 -2.67 16.96
N THR A 41 -4.16 -2.81 17.32
CA THR A 41 -3.10 -3.20 16.37
C THR A 41 -3.36 -4.59 15.80
N SER A 42 -3.78 -5.55 16.62
CA SER A 42 -4.08 -6.90 16.17
C SER A 42 -5.29 -6.94 15.22
N ARG A 43 -6.34 -6.17 15.52
CA ARG A 43 -7.50 -6.04 14.62
C ARG A 43 -7.11 -5.42 13.27
N ASP A 44 -6.33 -4.34 13.29
CA ASP A 44 -5.91 -3.66 12.06
C ASP A 44 -4.98 -4.55 11.23
N ALA A 45 -4.06 -5.26 11.88
CA ALA A 45 -3.22 -6.27 11.22
C ALA A 45 -4.07 -7.39 10.61
N PHE A 46 -5.09 -7.88 11.31
CA PHE A 46 -5.99 -8.92 10.81
C PHE A 46 -6.80 -8.45 9.59
N VAL A 47 -7.30 -7.20 9.61
CA VAL A 47 -8.01 -6.60 8.47
C VAL A 47 -7.10 -6.45 7.25
N VAL A 48 -5.84 -6.04 7.44
CA VAL A 48 -4.86 -5.98 6.35
C VAL A 48 -4.54 -7.38 5.84
N PHE A 49 -4.33 -8.33 6.74
CA PHE A 49 -4.01 -9.70 6.39
C PHE A 49 -5.12 -10.35 5.55
N VAL A 50 -6.37 -10.29 6.01
CA VAL A 50 -7.53 -10.84 5.28
C VAL A 50 -7.71 -10.11 3.94
N GLY A 51 -7.57 -8.79 3.93
CA GLY A 51 -7.64 -8.00 2.69
C GLY A 51 -6.58 -8.39 1.67
N ASN A 52 -5.33 -8.51 2.09
CA ASN A 52 -4.22 -8.95 1.24
C ASN A 52 -4.42 -10.40 0.77
N PHE A 53 -4.85 -11.30 1.64
CA PHE A 53 -5.09 -12.70 1.31
C PHE A 53 -6.17 -12.83 0.23
N LEU A 54 -7.31 -12.17 0.42
CA LEU A 54 -8.42 -12.20 -0.54
C LEU A 54 -8.03 -11.55 -1.88
N SER A 55 -7.34 -10.41 -1.82
CA SER A 55 -6.82 -9.72 -3.01
C SER A 55 -5.89 -10.63 -3.80
N THR A 56 -4.93 -11.27 -3.11
CA THR A 56 -3.97 -12.19 -3.73
C THR A 56 -4.67 -13.39 -4.34
N LEU A 57 -5.69 -13.95 -3.67
CA LEU A 57 -6.49 -15.04 -4.20
C LEU A 57 -7.19 -14.64 -5.50
N PHE A 58 -7.83 -13.47 -5.55
CA PHE A 58 -8.47 -12.96 -6.77
C PHE A 58 -7.46 -12.70 -7.90
N LEU A 59 -6.29 -12.13 -7.57
CA LEU A 59 -5.22 -11.92 -8.54
C LEU A 59 -4.68 -13.24 -9.10
N ALA A 60 -4.53 -14.27 -8.25
CA ALA A 60 -4.08 -15.60 -8.66
C ALA A 60 -5.11 -16.28 -9.57
N VAL A 61 -6.39 -16.25 -9.19
CA VAL A 61 -7.48 -16.78 -10.02
C VAL A 61 -7.53 -16.05 -11.37
N SER A 62 -7.43 -14.71 -11.36
CA SER A 62 -7.37 -13.89 -12.58
C SER A 62 -6.21 -14.32 -13.48
N ALA A 63 -5.01 -14.49 -12.92
CA ALA A 63 -3.84 -14.93 -13.67
C ALA A 63 -4.02 -16.32 -14.29
N ILE A 64 -4.60 -17.28 -13.56
CA ILE A 64 -4.88 -18.63 -14.05
C ILE A 64 -5.89 -18.59 -15.21
N ILE A 65 -6.98 -17.83 -15.06
CA ILE A 65 -8.00 -17.70 -16.11
C ILE A 65 -7.40 -17.06 -17.36
N VAL A 66 -6.68 -15.95 -17.22
CA VAL A 66 -6.02 -15.26 -18.34
C VAL A 66 -5.02 -16.18 -19.02
N ALA A 67 -4.20 -16.93 -18.28
CA ALA A 67 -3.25 -17.89 -18.85
C ALA A 67 -3.93 -18.98 -19.69
N ARG A 68 -5.07 -19.49 -19.21
CA ARG A 68 -5.84 -20.51 -19.93
C ARG A 68 -6.52 -19.95 -21.18
N LEU A 69 -7.04 -18.73 -21.12
CA LEU A 69 -7.72 -18.09 -22.25
C LEU A 69 -6.75 -17.66 -23.35
N LEU A 70 -5.58 -17.12 -22.98
CA LEU A 70 -4.58 -16.66 -23.96
C LEU A 70 -3.84 -17.82 -24.61
N GLN A 71 -3.75 -18.98 -23.94
CA GLN A 71 -2.86 -20.08 -24.32
C GLN A 71 -1.37 -19.68 -24.18
N PRO A 72 -0.41 -20.64 -24.18
CA PRO A 72 0.98 -20.38 -23.82
C PRO A 72 1.67 -19.29 -24.66
N GLU A 73 1.34 -19.20 -25.94
CA GLU A 73 1.95 -18.24 -26.87
C GLU A 73 1.60 -16.79 -26.50
N ASN A 74 0.31 -16.46 -26.44
CA ASN A 74 -0.14 -15.10 -26.11
C ASN A 74 0.10 -14.76 -24.64
N TYR A 75 0.07 -15.74 -23.73
CA TYR A 75 0.38 -15.51 -22.32
C TYR A 75 1.88 -15.17 -22.12
N GLY A 76 2.76 -15.71 -22.98
CA GLY A 76 4.16 -15.32 -23.04
C GLY A 76 4.32 -13.85 -23.39
N ILE A 77 3.66 -13.39 -24.46
CA ILE A 77 3.62 -11.98 -24.89
C ILE A 77 3.14 -11.08 -23.73
N TYR A 78 2.03 -11.45 -23.09
CA TYR A 78 1.48 -10.73 -21.94
C TYR A 78 2.48 -10.63 -20.78
N SER A 79 3.06 -11.75 -20.36
CA SER A 79 3.93 -11.81 -19.19
C SER A 79 5.25 -11.07 -19.40
N VAL A 80 5.85 -11.23 -20.59
CA VAL A 80 7.09 -10.53 -20.95
C VAL A 80 6.86 -9.02 -21.06
N SER A 81 5.72 -8.58 -21.57
CA SER A 81 5.38 -7.14 -21.59
C SER A 81 5.25 -6.56 -20.18
N LEU A 82 4.69 -7.32 -19.24
CA LEU A 82 4.59 -6.91 -17.83
C LEU A 82 5.93 -6.88 -17.11
N LEU A 83 6.90 -7.69 -17.53
CA LEU A 83 8.24 -7.70 -16.95
C LEU A 83 8.90 -6.32 -17.11
N VAL A 84 8.80 -5.72 -18.29
CA VAL A 84 9.35 -4.37 -18.56
C VAL A 84 8.77 -3.35 -17.59
N SER A 85 7.44 -3.33 -17.43
CA SER A 85 6.77 -2.47 -16.44
C SER A 85 7.22 -2.72 -15.01
N SER A 86 7.41 -3.98 -14.63
CA SER A 86 7.80 -4.35 -13.27
C SER A 86 9.21 -3.84 -12.93
N VAL A 87 10.13 -3.90 -13.89
CA VAL A 87 11.48 -3.32 -13.77
C VAL A 87 11.40 -1.80 -13.66
N LEU A 88 10.61 -1.15 -14.52
CA LEU A 88 10.47 0.30 -14.49
C LEU A 88 9.80 0.81 -13.21
N LEU A 89 8.91 0.04 -12.61
CA LEU A 89 8.28 0.38 -11.34
C LEU A 89 9.31 0.59 -10.22
N LEU A 90 10.44 -0.12 -10.25
CA LEU A 90 11.54 0.08 -9.29
C LEU A 90 12.12 1.49 -9.34
N PHE A 91 12.11 2.12 -10.53
CA PHE A 91 12.55 3.49 -10.74
C PHE A 91 11.46 4.52 -10.43
N THR A 92 10.23 4.11 -10.12
CA THR A 92 9.15 5.03 -9.75
C THR A 92 9.11 5.34 -8.25
N ASP A 93 9.85 4.59 -7.43
CA ASP A 93 9.88 4.77 -5.98
C ASP A 93 11.30 4.94 -5.46
N PHE A 94 11.79 6.18 -5.48
CA PHE A 94 13.05 6.59 -4.86
C PHE A 94 12.90 6.82 -3.34
N GLY A 95 12.16 5.94 -2.67
CA GLY A 95 11.82 6.07 -1.24
C GLY A 95 10.74 7.10 -0.93
N ILE A 96 9.99 7.55 -1.95
CA ILE A 96 8.90 8.52 -1.79
C ILE A 96 7.79 7.90 -0.94
N ASP A 97 7.42 6.66 -1.22
CA ASP A 97 6.33 5.99 -0.50
C ASP A 97 6.73 5.73 0.97
N SER A 98 7.99 5.37 1.21
CA SER A 98 8.55 5.23 2.56
C SER A 98 8.59 6.56 3.32
N ALA A 99 9.00 7.65 2.66
CA ALA A 99 8.99 8.98 3.25
C ALA A 99 7.58 9.44 3.60
N LEU A 100 6.60 9.21 2.72
CA LEU A 100 5.18 9.46 2.97
C LEU A 100 4.73 8.70 4.22
N VAL A 101 4.98 7.39 4.31
CA VAL A 101 4.62 6.59 5.50
C VAL A 101 5.22 7.19 6.78
N LYS A 102 6.52 7.47 6.79
CA LYS A 102 7.24 7.96 7.96
C LYS A 102 6.77 9.34 8.41
N TYR A 103 6.76 10.32 7.51
CA TYR A 103 6.47 11.70 7.87
C TYR A 103 4.98 11.94 8.11
N VAL A 104 4.10 11.33 7.31
CA VAL A 104 2.65 11.44 7.53
C VAL A 104 2.27 10.79 8.86
N SER A 105 2.76 9.58 9.15
CA SER A 105 2.50 8.93 10.44
C SER A 105 2.99 9.76 11.62
N LYS A 106 4.22 10.31 11.53
CA LYS A 106 4.81 11.18 12.57
C LYS A 106 3.96 12.42 12.84
N PHE A 107 3.58 13.17 11.80
CA PHE A 107 2.84 14.42 11.98
C PHE A 107 1.36 14.18 12.32
N ASN A 108 0.79 13.06 11.88
CA ASN A 108 -0.55 12.62 12.28
C ASN A 108 -0.59 12.29 13.78
N ALA A 109 0.43 11.61 14.32
CA ALA A 109 0.55 11.35 15.76
C ALA A 109 0.67 12.64 16.59
N LEU A 110 1.32 13.68 16.05
CA LEU A 110 1.42 15.00 16.66
C LEU A 110 0.17 15.89 16.47
N ARG A 111 -0.89 15.37 15.83
CA ARG A 111 -2.14 16.09 15.49
C ARG A 111 -1.91 17.39 14.70
N LYS A 112 -0.86 17.44 13.87
CA LYS A 112 -0.55 18.60 13.00
C LYS A 112 -1.12 18.38 11.61
N GLU A 113 -2.44 18.51 11.47
CA GLU A 113 -3.15 18.18 10.22
C GLU A 113 -2.70 19.02 9.01
N GLU A 114 -2.35 20.29 9.22
CA GLU A 114 -1.86 21.17 8.14
C GLU A 114 -0.55 20.65 7.55
N ILE A 115 0.39 20.23 8.41
CA ILE A 115 1.67 19.66 7.98
C ILE A 115 1.45 18.30 7.29
N VAL A 116 0.51 17.49 7.78
CA VAL A 116 0.15 16.22 7.11
C VAL A 116 -0.31 16.48 5.68
N LYS A 117 -1.22 17.44 5.48
CA LYS A 117 -1.72 17.82 4.14
C LYS A 117 -0.59 18.32 3.25
N GLU A 118 0.32 19.13 3.80
CA GLU A 118 1.46 19.68 3.05
C GLU A 118 2.46 18.58 2.62
N VAL A 119 2.79 17.65 3.53
CA VAL A 119 3.67 16.50 3.24
C VAL A 119 3.05 15.59 2.19
N VAL A 120 1.75 15.28 2.33
CA VAL A 120 1.02 14.47 1.34
C VAL A 120 1.02 15.16 -0.02
N PHE A 121 0.69 16.46 -0.07
CA PHE A 121 0.66 17.21 -1.32
C PHE A 121 2.02 17.26 -2.00
N LYS A 122 3.08 17.66 -1.29
CA LYS A 122 4.43 17.72 -1.84
C LYS A 122 4.94 16.33 -2.26
N GLY A 123 4.67 15.30 -1.46
CA GLY A 123 5.05 13.92 -1.79
C GLY A 123 4.32 13.39 -3.03
N LEU A 124 3.02 13.67 -3.17
CA LEU A 124 2.25 13.29 -4.36
C LEU A 124 2.66 14.08 -5.60
N VAL A 125 2.96 15.38 -5.49
CA VAL A 125 3.49 16.17 -6.62
C VAL A 125 4.83 15.63 -7.09
N LEU A 126 5.73 15.32 -6.15
CA LEU A 126 7.01 14.69 -6.47
C LEU A 126 6.82 13.31 -7.10
N LYS A 127 5.91 12.49 -6.56
CA LYS A 127 5.58 11.18 -7.13
C LYS A 127 5.07 11.34 -8.55
N LEU A 128 4.10 12.22 -8.78
CA LEU A 128 3.51 12.51 -10.09
C LEU A 128 4.59 12.90 -11.10
N PHE A 129 5.52 13.76 -10.72
CA PHE A 129 6.63 14.15 -11.58
C PHE A 129 7.51 12.94 -11.94
N VAL A 130 7.98 12.19 -10.94
CA VAL A 130 8.85 11.01 -11.15
C VAL A 130 8.15 9.95 -12.00
N VAL A 131 6.92 9.59 -11.66
CA VAL A 131 6.19 8.56 -12.40
C VAL A 131 5.88 9.01 -13.83
N SER A 132 5.55 10.29 -14.05
CA SER A 132 5.31 10.81 -15.40
C SER A 132 6.56 10.70 -16.26
N VAL A 133 7.73 11.06 -15.72
CA VAL A 133 9.01 10.92 -16.42
C VAL A 133 9.29 9.46 -16.77
N VAL A 134 9.16 8.54 -15.80
CA VAL A 134 9.40 7.11 -16.03
C VAL A 134 8.43 6.53 -17.07
N SER A 135 7.15 6.89 -17.00
CA SER A 135 6.14 6.44 -17.96
C SER A 135 6.36 7.00 -19.37
N VAL A 136 6.77 8.27 -19.50
CA VAL A 136 7.14 8.87 -20.79
C VAL A 136 8.37 8.18 -21.37
N VAL A 137 9.39 7.90 -20.54
CA VAL A 137 10.56 7.11 -20.97
C VAL A 137 10.14 5.72 -21.43
N ASN A 138 9.26 5.03 -20.69
CA ASN A 138 8.74 3.73 -21.12
C ASN A 138 8.07 3.79 -22.50
N TYR A 139 7.25 4.81 -22.73
CA TYR A 139 6.53 4.98 -23.99
C TYR A 139 7.46 5.30 -25.15
N LEU A 140 8.40 6.25 -24.98
CA LEU A 140 9.32 6.68 -26.02
C LEU A 140 10.35 5.59 -26.38
N PHE A 141 10.83 4.85 -25.40
CA PHE A 141 11.83 3.80 -25.58
C PHE A 141 11.22 2.40 -25.63
N ALA A 142 9.92 2.27 -25.93
CA ALA A 142 9.21 0.99 -25.89
C ALA A 142 9.84 -0.07 -26.81
N PHE A 143 10.40 0.35 -27.95
CA PHE A 143 11.08 -0.54 -28.90
C PHE A 143 12.44 -1.00 -28.38
N GLU A 144 13.24 -0.08 -27.83
CA GLU A 144 14.54 -0.39 -27.23
C GLU A 144 14.36 -1.28 -25.99
N LEU A 145 13.33 -1.02 -25.18
CA LEU A 145 12.99 -1.84 -24.03
C LEU A 145 12.49 -3.23 -24.46
N SER A 146 11.68 -3.34 -25.52
CA SER A 146 11.21 -4.65 -26.01
C SER A 146 12.33 -5.49 -26.63
N THR A 147 13.31 -4.85 -27.27
CA THR A 147 14.47 -5.55 -27.85
C THR A 147 15.47 -5.99 -26.79
N THR A 148 15.74 -5.15 -25.79
CA THR A 148 16.78 -5.42 -24.78
C THR A 148 16.30 -6.26 -23.60
N LEU A 149 15.12 -5.97 -23.05
CA LEU A 149 14.59 -6.67 -21.87
C LEU A 149 13.72 -7.87 -22.24
N ALA A 150 12.99 -7.76 -23.35
CA ALA A 150 12.04 -8.78 -23.78
C ALA A 150 12.56 -9.66 -24.93
N GLU A 151 13.74 -9.35 -25.49
CA GLU A 151 14.39 -10.06 -26.60
C GLU A 151 13.47 -10.23 -27.84
N ARG A 152 12.41 -9.43 -27.94
CA ARG A 152 11.36 -9.56 -28.97
C ARG A 152 10.84 -8.18 -29.39
N PRO A 153 11.32 -7.62 -30.52
CA PRO A 153 10.93 -6.29 -30.98
C PRO A 153 9.43 -6.16 -31.25
N GLU A 154 8.78 -7.25 -31.66
CA GLU A 154 7.35 -7.33 -31.97
C GLU A 154 6.45 -6.95 -30.79
N LEU A 155 6.98 -6.95 -29.57
CA LEU A 155 6.26 -6.59 -28.35
C LEU A 155 6.21 -5.08 -28.07
N ALA A 156 6.86 -4.24 -28.89
CA ALA A 156 6.96 -2.80 -28.67
C ALA A 156 5.60 -2.14 -28.42
N TYR A 157 4.57 -2.55 -29.16
CA TYR A 157 3.21 -2.04 -28.98
C TYR A 157 2.66 -2.37 -27.58
N TYR A 158 2.79 -3.62 -27.12
CA TYR A 158 2.33 -4.02 -25.79
C TYR A 158 3.14 -3.35 -24.67
N VAL A 159 4.46 -3.26 -24.84
CA VAL A 159 5.36 -2.56 -23.90
C VAL A 159 4.94 -1.09 -23.76
N SER A 160 4.64 -0.41 -24.87
CA SER A 160 4.18 0.98 -24.84
C SER A 160 2.89 1.17 -24.03
N LEU A 161 1.93 0.24 -24.13
CA LEU A 161 0.69 0.27 -23.33
C LEU A 161 0.95 0.09 -21.84
N THR A 162 2.02 -0.63 -21.49
CA THR A 162 2.40 -0.83 -20.10
C THR A 162 2.95 0.45 -19.44
N SER A 163 3.21 1.52 -20.18
CA SER A 163 3.53 2.85 -19.62
C SER A 163 2.40 3.40 -18.72
N ILE A 164 1.15 3.24 -19.17
CA ILE A 164 -0.05 3.63 -18.42
C ILE A 164 -0.24 2.73 -17.21
N LEU A 165 0.08 1.43 -17.35
CA LEU A 165 0.06 0.48 -16.25
C LEU A 165 1.05 0.92 -15.16
N THR A 166 2.31 1.14 -15.53
CA THR A 166 3.38 1.61 -14.63
C THR A 166 2.95 2.89 -13.91
N PHE A 167 2.37 3.84 -14.65
CA PHE A 167 1.87 5.09 -14.11
C PHE A 167 0.82 4.88 -13.01
N SER A 168 -0.22 4.11 -13.35
CA SER A 168 -1.37 3.87 -12.48
C SER A 168 -0.99 3.04 -11.26
N THR A 169 -0.14 2.02 -11.43
CA THR A 169 0.35 1.18 -10.33
C THR A 169 1.20 1.99 -9.35
N ALA A 170 2.12 2.83 -9.83
CA ALA A 170 2.96 3.64 -8.95
C ALA A 170 2.15 4.67 -8.16
N LEU A 171 1.13 5.29 -8.78
CA LEU A 171 0.22 6.18 -8.06
C LEU A 171 -0.61 5.46 -7.00
N MET A 172 -1.18 4.31 -7.35
CA MET A 172 -1.93 3.50 -6.39
C MET A 172 -1.06 3.16 -5.17
N ASN A 173 0.20 2.78 -5.39
CA ASN A 173 1.14 2.47 -4.30
C ASN A 173 1.30 3.65 -3.33
N SER A 174 1.45 4.88 -3.83
CA SER A 174 1.53 6.07 -2.97
C SER A 174 0.24 6.33 -2.20
N PHE A 175 -0.94 6.13 -2.81
CA PHE A 175 -2.21 6.24 -2.09
C PHE A 175 -2.31 5.19 -0.97
N LEU A 176 -1.96 3.93 -1.24
CA LEU A 176 -1.93 2.88 -0.23
C LEU A 176 -0.91 3.18 0.88
N ALA A 177 0.24 3.78 0.54
CA ALA A 177 1.25 4.23 1.49
C ALA A 177 0.68 5.32 2.43
N ILE A 178 -0.03 6.31 1.89
CA ILE A 178 -0.69 7.35 2.70
C ILE A 178 -1.79 6.76 3.59
N MET A 179 -2.62 5.83 3.07
CA MET A 179 -3.64 5.16 3.87
C MET A 179 -3.04 4.36 5.03
N THR A 180 -1.91 3.69 4.77
CA THR A 180 -1.10 2.99 5.79
C THR A 180 -0.61 3.99 6.84
N ALA A 181 -0.06 5.12 6.40
CA ALA A 181 0.49 6.16 7.28
C ALA A 181 -0.56 6.78 8.22
N LEU A 182 -1.80 6.92 7.73
CA LEU A 182 -2.94 7.46 8.46
C LEU A 182 -3.64 6.41 9.35
N GLY A 183 -3.19 5.16 9.34
CA GLY A 183 -3.86 4.06 10.07
C GLY A 183 -5.22 3.66 9.47
N ARG A 184 -5.51 4.05 8.23
CA ARG A 184 -6.79 3.75 7.54
C ARG A 184 -6.75 2.37 6.87
N MET A 185 -6.42 1.35 7.64
CA MET A 185 -6.17 -0.01 7.14
C MET A 185 -7.37 -0.64 6.45
N LYS A 186 -8.59 -0.38 6.95
CA LYS A 186 -9.84 -0.83 6.30
C LYS A 186 -9.98 -0.31 4.88
N LEU A 187 -9.68 0.97 4.66
CA LEU A 187 -9.78 1.61 3.36
C LEU A 187 -8.70 1.07 2.41
N ARG A 188 -7.47 0.88 2.91
CA ARG A 188 -6.38 0.22 2.16
C ARG A 188 -6.80 -1.18 1.69
N SER A 189 -7.32 -2.02 2.59
CA SER A 189 -7.79 -3.36 2.24
C SER A 189 -8.92 -3.31 1.22
N PHE A 190 -9.86 -2.37 1.37
CA PHE A 190 -10.97 -2.21 0.44
C PHE A 190 -10.48 -1.87 -0.99
N VAL A 191 -9.56 -0.91 -1.13
CA VAL A 191 -8.98 -0.54 -2.44
C VAL A 191 -8.27 -1.73 -3.08
N MET A 192 -7.49 -2.51 -2.32
CA MET A 192 -6.82 -3.71 -2.85
C MET A 192 -7.81 -4.77 -3.33
N ILE A 193 -8.89 -5.00 -2.58
CA ILE A 193 -9.93 -5.95 -2.97
C ILE A 193 -10.64 -5.47 -4.24
N MET A 194 -11.00 -4.19 -4.32
CA MET A 194 -11.64 -3.60 -5.50
C MET A 194 -10.74 -3.73 -6.72
N GLN A 195 -9.46 -3.37 -6.60
CA GLN A 195 -8.47 -3.56 -7.66
C GLN A 195 -8.43 -5.00 -8.17
N SER A 196 -8.33 -5.95 -7.24
CA SER A 196 -8.18 -7.37 -7.56
C SER A 196 -9.44 -7.94 -8.20
N LEU A 197 -10.61 -7.52 -7.70
CA LEU A 197 -11.92 -7.92 -8.24
C LEU A 197 -12.14 -7.33 -9.63
N THR A 198 -11.87 -6.04 -9.83
CA THR A 198 -11.95 -5.40 -11.14
C THR A 198 -11.02 -6.09 -12.14
N LYS A 199 -9.78 -6.44 -11.74
CA LYS A 199 -8.87 -7.20 -12.61
C LYS A 199 -9.41 -8.59 -12.95
N LEU A 200 -9.93 -9.30 -11.94
CA LEU A 200 -10.52 -10.64 -12.09
C LEU A 200 -11.70 -10.64 -13.07
N LEU A 201 -12.50 -9.58 -13.09
CA LEU A 201 -13.66 -9.47 -13.97
C LEU A 201 -13.28 -8.91 -15.35
N LEU A 202 -12.63 -7.75 -15.41
CA LEU A 202 -12.37 -7.06 -16.67
C LEU A 202 -11.35 -7.79 -17.55
N SER A 203 -10.25 -8.29 -16.97
CA SER A 203 -9.16 -8.88 -17.77
C SER A 203 -9.63 -10.13 -18.54
N PRO A 204 -10.26 -11.15 -17.91
CA PRO A 204 -10.86 -12.26 -18.64
C PRO A 204 -12.01 -11.87 -19.57
N LEU A 205 -12.88 -10.94 -19.14
CA LEU A 205 -14.03 -10.53 -19.94
C LEU A 205 -13.60 -9.93 -21.29
N LEU A 206 -12.61 -9.02 -21.29
CA LEU A 206 -12.10 -8.43 -22.53
C LEU A 206 -11.39 -9.47 -23.40
N VAL A 207 -10.73 -10.46 -22.80
CA VAL A 207 -10.14 -11.57 -23.55
C VAL A 207 -11.23 -12.38 -24.26
N LEU A 208 -12.32 -12.72 -23.57
CA LEU A 208 -13.45 -13.47 -24.13
C LEU A 208 -14.18 -12.71 -25.25
N LEU A 209 -14.17 -11.38 -25.21
CA LEU A 209 -14.69 -10.52 -26.29
C LEU A 209 -13.81 -10.52 -27.55
N GLY A 210 -12.69 -11.24 -27.54
CA GLY A 210 -11.82 -11.42 -28.71
C GLY A 210 -10.63 -10.47 -28.78
N PHE A 211 -10.40 -9.64 -27.76
CA PHE A 211 -9.26 -8.69 -27.75
C PHE A 211 -7.90 -9.34 -27.43
N GLY A 212 -7.86 -10.64 -27.11
CA GLY A 212 -6.62 -11.39 -26.87
C GLY A 212 -5.71 -10.74 -25.82
N VAL A 213 -4.41 -10.60 -26.13
CA VAL A 213 -3.41 -9.99 -25.23
C VAL A 213 -3.76 -8.55 -24.86
N LEU A 214 -4.31 -7.78 -25.80
CA LEU A 214 -4.72 -6.40 -25.55
C LEU A 214 -5.83 -6.33 -24.53
N GLY A 215 -6.81 -7.24 -24.62
CA GLY A 215 -7.90 -7.34 -23.64
C GLY A 215 -7.37 -7.59 -22.23
N ALA A 216 -6.41 -8.51 -22.10
CA ALA A 216 -5.80 -8.81 -20.82
C ALA A 216 -5.07 -7.60 -20.22
N LEU A 217 -4.27 -6.89 -21.02
CA LEU A 217 -3.54 -5.68 -20.62
C LEU A 217 -4.46 -4.53 -20.27
N LEU A 218 -5.46 -4.23 -21.10
CA LEU A 218 -6.41 -3.14 -20.85
C LEU A 218 -7.23 -3.41 -19.59
N GLY A 219 -7.67 -4.64 -19.36
CA GLY A 219 -8.34 -5.01 -18.11
C GLY A 219 -7.43 -4.84 -16.88
N HIS A 220 -6.14 -5.14 -17.03
CA HIS A 220 -5.15 -4.92 -15.98
C HIS A 220 -4.93 -3.42 -15.71
N ILE A 221 -4.77 -2.60 -16.75
CA ILE A 221 -4.63 -1.13 -16.63
C ILE A 221 -5.87 -0.55 -15.97
N ALA A 222 -7.06 -0.88 -16.47
CA ALA A 222 -8.33 -0.39 -15.96
C ALA A 222 -8.51 -0.72 -14.47
N SER A 223 -8.07 -1.90 -14.02
CA SER A 223 -8.14 -2.26 -12.60
C SER A 223 -7.37 -1.30 -11.69
N TYR A 224 -6.18 -0.85 -12.09
CA TYR A 224 -5.41 0.13 -11.32
C TYR A 224 -6.00 1.52 -11.41
N VAL A 225 -6.48 1.93 -12.59
CA VAL A 225 -7.12 3.25 -12.78
C VAL A 225 -8.37 3.37 -11.91
N VAL A 226 -9.26 2.37 -11.94
CA VAL A 226 -10.48 2.34 -11.11
C VAL A 226 -10.16 2.40 -9.62
N SER A 227 -9.04 1.83 -9.21
CA SER A 227 -8.63 1.78 -7.79
C SER A 227 -7.98 3.06 -7.29
N CYS A 228 -7.56 3.95 -8.21
CA CYS A 228 -7.01 5.26 -7.86
C CYS A 228 -8.09 6.34 -7.70
N VAL A 229 -9.31 6.10 -8.19
CA VAL A 229 -10.48 7.00 -8.10
C VAL A 229 -11.24 6.75 -6.81
#